data_AF-A0A4Y2C790-F1
#
_entry.id   AF-A0A4Y2C790-F1
#
_cell.length_a   1.000
_cell.length_b   1.000
_cell.length_c   1.000
_cell.angle_alpha   90.00
_cell.angle_beta   90.00
_cell.angle_gamma   90.00
#
_symmetry.space_group_name_H-M   'P 1'
#
loop_
_entity.id
_entity.type
_entity.pdbx_description
1 polymer ?
#
loop_
_entity_poly.entity_id
_entity_poly.type
_entity_poly.pdbx_seq_one_letter_code
_entity_poly.pdbx_strand_id
1 'polypeptide(L)'
;MLLIYGECGRRAKSSVRLYRERFPEGPHPTRQTILKVVKRLRETSCVTSRPRARRPRNIGRKVQAEDVLVYALAHPQSNTKIISENCGLSKTLDNP
;
A
#
# COMPACT_ATOMS: atom_id res chain seq x y z
N MET A 1 6.92 -11.32 -14.55
CA MET A 1 8.36 -11.34 -14.15
C MET A 1 8.84 -12.72 -13.73
N LEU A 2 8.25 -13.36 -12.71
CA LEU A 2 8.75 -14.65 -12.17
C LEU A 2 8.67 -15.81 -13.17
N LEU A 3 7.58 -15.90 -13.93
CA LEU A 3 7.43 -16.90 -15.00
C LEU A 3 8.54 -16.77 -16.05
N ILE A 4 8.73 -15.55 -16.58
CA ILE A 4 9.82 -15.23 -17.52
C ILE A 4 11.21 -15.56 -16.94
N TYR A 5 11.41 -15.35 -15.63
CA TYR A 5 12.66 -15.73 -14.97
C TYR A 5 12.87 -17.25 -14.95
N GLY A 6 11.82 -18.02 -14.71
CA GLY A 6 11.83 -19.48 -14.78
C GLY A 6 12.13 -19.99 -16.20
N GLU A 7 11.44 -19.47 -17.20
CA GLU A 7 11.64 -19.82 -18.63
C GLU A 7 13.06 -19.54 -19.11
N CYS A 8 13.68 -18.47 -18.60
CA CYS A 8 15.07 -18.13 -18.88
C CYS A 8 16.09 -18.98 -18.10
N GLY A 9 15.69 -20.10 -17.52
CA GLY A 9 16.57 -20.96 -16.72
C GLY A 9 17.13 -20.25 -15.49
N ARG A 10 16.35 -19.35 -14.88
CA ARG A 10 16.76 -18.51 -13.73
C ARG A 10 17.93 -17.56 -14.06
N ARG A 11 18.05 -17.12 -15.33
CA ARG A 11 19.07 -16.14 -15.77
C ARG A 11 18.45 -14.76 -15.95
N ALA A 12 18.71 -13.86 -14.98
CA ALA A 12 18.10 -12.53 -14.97
C ALA A 12 18.39 -11.68 -16.22
N LYS A 13 19.58 -11.80 -16.85
CA LYS A 13 19.92 -11.04 -18.07
C LYS A 13 19.02 -11.42 -19.25
N SER A 14 18.87 -12.73 -19.49
CA SER A 14 17.97 -13.25 -20.52
C SER A 14 16.51 -12.89 -20.23
N SER A 15 16.12 -12.91 -18.95
CA SER A 15 14.77 -12.52 -18.53
C SER A 15 14.44 -11.07 -18.81
N VAL A 16 15.39 -10.14 -18.66
CA VAL A 16 15.16 -8.73 -19.06
C VAL A 16 14.91 -8.64 -20.56
N ARG A 17 15.70 -9.35 -21.37
CA ARG A 17 15.55 -9.34 -22.83
C ARG A 17 14.20 -9.92 -23.26
N LEU A 18 13.86 -11.11 -22.75
CA LEU A 18 12.58 -11.77 -23.04
C LEU A 18 11.38 -10.97 -22.54
N TYR A 19 11.52 -10.25 -21.42
CA TYR A 19 10.47 -9.35 -20.93
C TYR A 19 10.21 -8.19 -21.88
N ARG A 20 11.27 -7.58 -22.43
CA ARG A 20 11.15 -6.51 -23.44
C ARG A 20 10.53 -7.00 -24.74
N GLU A 21 10.91 -8.20 -25.19
CA GLU A 21 10.36 -8.81 -26.41
C GLU A 21 8.85 -9.09 -26.27
N ARG A 22 8.39 -9.56 -25.11
CA ARG A 22 6.96 -9.87 -24.87
C ARG A 22 6.10 -8.67 -24.52
N PHE A 23 6.70 -7.66 -23.88
CA PHE A 23 6.02 -6.45 -23.45
C PHE A 23 6.82 -5.25 -23.98
N PRO A 24 6.64 -4.91 -25.27
CA PRO A 24 7.37 -3.80 -25.89
C PRO A 24 6.97 -2.47 -25.25
N GLU A 25 5.70 -2.34 -24.85
CA GLU A 25 5.15 -1.12 -24.26
C GLU A 25 5.40 -1.02 -22.75
N GLY A 26 5.74 0.20 -22.31
CA GLY A 26 5.84 0.56 -20.90
C GLY A 26 7.19 0.30 -20.23
N PRO A 27 7.28 0.49 -18.90
CA PRO A 27 8.54 0.41 -18.18
C PRO A 27 9.07 -1.02 -18.08
N HIS A 28 10.33 -1.23 -18.47
CA HIS A 28 10.97 -2.54 -18.38
C HIS A 28 11.72 -2.74 -17.05
N PRO A 29 11.59 -3.91 -16.43
CA PRO A 29 12.31 -4.22 -15.20
C PRO A 29 13.81 -4.33 -15.48
N THR A 30 14.62 -3.83 -14.55
CA THR A 30 16.07 -4.04 -14.58
C THR A 30 16.43 -5.43 -14.07
N ARG A 31 17.66 -5.87 -14.36
CA ARG A 31 18.23 -7.10 -13.77
C ARG A 31 18.12 -7.10 -12.24
N GLN A 32 18.36 -5.95 -11.61
CA GLN A 32 18.32 -5.83 -10.16
C GLN A 32 16.90 -5.98 -9.60
N THR A 33 15.89 -5.45 -10.30
CA THR A 33 14.48 -5.64 -9.92
C THR A 33 14.10 -7.12 -9.95
N ILE A 34 14.49 -7.85 -10.99
CA ILE A 34 14.25 -9.31 -11.09
C ILE A 34 14.86 -10.04 -9.90
N LEU A 35 16.13 -9.77 -9.60
CA LEU A 35 16.83 -10.42 -8.49
C LEU A 35 16.22 -10.07 -7.13
N LYS A 36 15.82 -8.81 -6.91
CA LYS A 36 15.16 -8.38 -5.66
C LYS A 36 13.81 -9.09 -5.47
N VAL A 37 13.03 -9.23 -6.53
CA VAL A 37 11.74 -9.95 -6.48
C VAL A 37 11.95 -11.44 -6.18
N VAL A 38 12.92 -12.08 -6.86
CA VAL A 38 13.25 -13.50 -6.63
C VAL A 38 13.77 -13.72 -5.21
N LYS A 39 14.65 -12.83 -4.73
CA LYS A 39 15.18 -12.88 -3.36
C LYS A 39 14.05 -12.79 -2.34
N ARG A 40 13.17 -11.79 -2.45
CA ARG A 40 12.02 -11.64 -1.56
C ARG A 40 11.11 -12.85 -1.59
N LEU A 41 10.77 -13.36 -2.77
CA LEU A 41 9.92 -14.54 -2.87
C LEU A 41 10.53 -15.76 -2.15
N ARG A 42 11.85 -15.94 -2.22
CA ARG A 42 12.54 -17.01 -1.50
C ARG A 42 12.53 -16.81 0.01
N GLU A 43 12.67 -15.58 0.47
CA GLU A 43 12.74 -15.24 1.89
C GLU A 43 11.36 -15.24 2.56
N THR A 44 10.34 -14.73 1.89
CA THR A 44 9.03 -14.43 2.51
C THR A 44 7.85 -15.12 1.84
N SER A 45 8.08 -16.00 0.85
CA SER A 45 7.05 -16.69 0.04
C SER A 45 6.00 -15.78 -0.59
N CYS A 46 6.25 -14.47 -0.63
CA CYS A 46 5.27 -13.46 -0.98
C CYS A 46 5.93 -12.27 -1.70
N VAL A 47 5.25 -11.73 -2.72
CA VAL A 47 5.73 -10.59 -3.55
C VAL A 47 4.93 -9.32 -3.25
N THR A 48 4.14 -9.29 -2.17
CA THR A 48 3.33 -8.12 -1.82
C THR A 48 4.18 -6.87 -1.69
N SER A 49 3.56 -5.72 -1.98
CA SER A 49 4.23 -4.44 -1.85
C SER A 49 4.69 -4.27 -0.41
N ARG A 50 6.01 -4.05 -0.21
CA ARG A 50 6.50 -3.58 1.09
C ARG A 50 5.68 -2.34 1.46
N PRO A 51 5.11 -2.26 2.69
CA PRO A 51 4.46 -1.05 3.14
C PRO A 51 5.41 0.11 2.86
N ARG A 52 4.98 1.05 2.02
CA ARG A 52 5.80 2.23 1.77
C ARG A 52 5.94 2.90 3.12
N ALA A 53 7.17 3.19 3.55
CA ALA A 53 7.45 4.04 4.70
C ALA A 53 7.04 5.50 4.42
N ARG A 54 5.93 5.72 3.71
CA ARG A 54 5.26 7.01 3.72
C ARG A 54 4.76 7.19 5.14
N ARG A 55 4.95 8.41 5.66
CA ARG A 55 4.27 8.91 6.86
C ARG A 55 2.85 8.33 6.87
N PRO A 56 2.38 7.78 8.00
CA PRO A 56 0.95 7.54 8.13
C PRO A 56 0.27 8.83 7.68
N ARG A 57 -0.61 8.76 6.66
CA ARG A 57 -1.66 9.77 6.64
C ARG A 57 -2.27 9.67 8.02
N ASN A 58 -2.39 10.78 8.72
CA ASN A 58 -3.06 10.85 10.01
C ASN A 58 -4.53 10.42 9.79
N ILE A 59 -4.77 9.13 9.59
CA ILE A 59 -5.96 8.50 10.09
C ILE A 59 -5.76 8.72 11.59
N GLY A 60 -6.63 9.52 12.19
CA GLY A 60 -6.60 9.78 13.63
C GLY A 60 -6.61 8.47 14.40
N ARG A 61 -6.69 8.56 15.73
CA ARG A 61 -6.96 7.40 16.60
C ARG A 61 -7.95 6.48 15.89
N LYS A 62 -7.67 5.17 15.88
CA LYS A 62 -8.51 4.16 15.24
C LYS A 62 -9.83 4.07 16.01
N VAL A 63 -10.68 5.08 15.82
CA VAL A 63 -12.06 5.08 16.26
C VAL A 63 -12.70 3.98 15.43
N GLN A 64 -13.27 3.00 16.12
CA GLN A 64 -14.02 1.95 15.46
C GLN A 64 -15.18 2.64 14.75
N ALA A 65 -15.43 2.30 13.47
CA ALA A 65 -16.50 2.96 12.71
C ALA A 65 -17.85 2.82 13.43
N GLU A 66 -17.96 1.77 14.22
CA GLU A 66 -19.03 1.46 15.16
C GLU A 66 -19.24 2.57 16.20
N ASP A 67 -18.18 3.14 16.78
CA ASP A 67 -18.29 4.20 17.80
C ASP A 67 -18.83 5.50 17.20
N VAL A 68 -18.42 5.83 15.96
CA VAL A 68 -18.93 6.99 15.21
C VAL A 68 -20.41 6.81 14.88
N LEU A 69 -20.79 5.60 14.48
CA LEU A 69 -22.17 5.27 14.13
C LEU A 69 -23.08 5.31 15.36
N VAL A 70 -22.65 4.73 16.48
CA VAL A 70 -23.40 4.78 17.76
C VAL A 70 -23.64 6.23 18.19
N TYR A 71 -22.61 7.09 18.10
CA TYR A 71 -22.75 8.49 18.45
C TYR A 71 -23.70 9.25 17.52
N ALA A 72 -23.59 9.05 16.20
CA ALA A 72 -24.46 9.70 15.23
C ALA A 72 -25.94 9.30 15.38
N LEU A 73 -26.19 8.03 15.73
CA LEU A 73 -27.55 7.54 15.99
C LEU A 73 -28.12 8.09 17.30
N ALA A 74 -27.29 8.26 18.34
CA ALA A 74 -27.70 8.88 19.60
C ALA A 74 -27.97 10.40 19.44
N HIS A 75 -27.31 11.05 18.48
CA HIS A 75 -27.40 12.50 18.25
C HIS A 75 -27.67 12.85 16.78
N PRO A 76 -28.88 12.59 16.26
CA PRO A 76 -29.19 12.72 14.82
C PRO A 76 -29.16 14.16 14.29
N GLN A 77 -29.18 15.16 15.18
CA GLN A 77 -29.08 16.58 14.81
C GLN A 77 -27.64 17.12 14.86
N SER A 78 -26.68 16.33 15.36
CA SER A 78 -25.28 16.75 15.42
C SER A 78 -24.68 16.81 14.02
N ASN A 79 -24.01 17.92 13.71
CA ASN A 79 -23.28 18.04 12.46
C ASN A 79 -21.97 17.22 12.50
N THR A 80 -21.37 17.01 11.33
CA THR A 80 -20.16 16.19 11.17
C THR A 80 -18.96 16.73 11.95
N LYS A 81 -18.89 18.04 12.22
CA LYS A 81 -17.85 18.65 13.06
C LYS A 81 -17.96 18.19 14.50
N ILE A 82 -19.16 18.30 15.10
CA ILE A 82 -19.45 17.87 16.47
C ILE A 82 -19.17 16.37 16.62
N ILE A 83 -19.57 15.54 15.64
CA ILE A 83 -19.30 14.10 15.66
C ILE A 83 -17.79 13.84 15.62
N SER A 84 -17.03 14.57 14.79
CA SER A 84 -15.58 14.39 14.69
C SER A 84 -14.82 14.80 15.95
N GLU A 85 -15.27 15.84 16.66
CA GLU A 85 -14.66 16.31 17.90
C GLU A 85 -14.94 15.32 19.04
N ASN A 86 -16.19 14.90 19.20
CA ASN A 86 -16.58 13.95 20.25
C ASN A 86 -16.00 12.55 20.04
N CYS A 87 -15.85 12.11 18.79
CA CYS A 87 -15.19 10.83 18.49
C CYS A 87 -13.65 10.91 18.54
N GLY A 88 -13.04 12.07 18.82
CA GLY A 88 -11.58 12.21 18.87
C GLY A 88 -10.90 12.07 17.50
N LEU A 89 -11.64 12.36 16.42
CA LEU A 89 -11.17 12.37 15.03
C LEU A 89 -10.53 13.71 14.65
N SER A 90 -10.90 14.79 15.34
CA SER A 90 -10.33 16.12 15.12
C SER A 90 -9.05 16.32 15.95
N LYS A 91 -7.99 16.82 15.31
CA LYS A 91 -6.91 17.54 16.00
C LYS A 91 -7.17 19.02 15.74
N THR A 92 -7.49 19.78 16.78
CA THR A 92 -7.50 21.23 16.69
C THR A 92 -6.08 21.69 16.31
N LEU A 93 -5.96 22.45 15.23
CA LEU A 93 -4.87 23.42 15.13
C LEU A 93 -5.27 24.54 16.07
N ASP A 94 -4.90 24.39 17.34
CA ASP A 94 -4.84 25.52 18.26
C ASP A 94 -3.71 26.44 17.78
N ASN A 95 -4.05 27.68 17.48
CA ASN A 95 -3.16 28.81 17.72
C ASN A 95 -3.97 30.13 17.81
N PRO A 96 -3.45 31.10 18.59
CA PRO A 96 -4.23 32.08 19.36
C PRO A 96 -4.91 33.18 18.55
#